data_AF-A0A3M0KNZ8-F1
#
_entry.id   AF-A0A3M0KNZ8-F1
#
_cell.length_a   1.000
_cell.length_b   1.000
_cell.length_c   1.000
_cell.angle_alpha   90.00
_cell.angle_beta   90.00
_cell.angle_gamma   90.00
#
_symmetry.space_group_name_H-M   'P 1'
#
loop_
_entity.id
_entity.type
_entity.pdbx_description
1 polymer ?
#
loop_
_entity_poly.entity_id
_entity_poly.type
_entity_poly.pdbx_seq_one_letter_code
_entity_poly.pdbx_strand_id
1 'polypeptide(L)'
;MFMNDAIEKARKSAEMQAWIQAQLALKPGLISNANIVGLCNVHTMGIAPPKVELKDNTKAKPLILDEQGRTVDGNRNEIEPTHCMPTLKANIRAMKRGQYKQQLKEKPLEDMESNTYFDPQVARKTGIHTSTKLTLITPKELKEGEIPEIEWWDSNIIPNDLDLKDEMTSEKDEYFGITNLVEHPAQLSPPVDRDMPVTLAVYLTKKEQKTLQCRTRREAQKELQEKVRLGLMPPPEPKVRISSLMQVLGMEAVQDPTKVETHIQAQMNKGQKAQEEVNTARKLTAEQQNAKKVKKLKEDVSQGVHIAVYRVQNLSNPAKKFQN
;
A
#
# COMPACT_ATOMS: atom_id res chain seq x y z
N MET A 1 -14.09 -20.61 39.21
CA MET A 1 -15.34 -20.97 38.50
C MET A 1 -15.33 -20.57 37.01
N PHE A 2 -14.71 -19.45 36.61
CA PHE A 2 -14.66 -19.01 35.19
C PHE A 2 -13.73 -19.78 34.24
N MET A 3 -12.65 -20.40 34.75
CA MET A 3 -11.72 -21.19 33.92
C MET A 3 -12.39 -22.44 33.32
N ASN A 4 -13.32 -23.03 34.07
CA ASN A 4 -14.01 -24.26 33.67
C ASN A 4 -15.02 -24.01 32.53
N ASP A 5 -15.64 -22.82 32.51
CA ASP A 5 -16.60 -22.43 31.45
C ASP A 5 -15.90 -22.17 30.11
N ALA A 6 -14.70 -21.56 30.14
CA ALA A 6 -13.89 -21.35 28.93
C ALA A 6 -13.41 -22.69 28.33
N ILE A 7 -13.02 -23.63 29.18
CA ILE A 7 -12.58 -24.98 28.76
C ILE A 7 -13.78 -25.79 28.23
N GLU A 8 -14.94 -25.72 28.89
CA GLU A 8 -16.17 -26.34 28.37
C GLU A 8 -16.60 -25.78 27.02
N LYS A 9 -16.50 -24.46 26.85
CA LYS A 9 -16.85 -23.79 25.59
C LYS A 9 -15.90 -24.15 24.45
N ALA A 10 -14.61 -24.25 24.74
CA ALA A 10 -13.61 -24.73 23.79
C ALA A 10 -13.89 -26.19 23.39
N ARG A 11 -14.21 -27.06 24.37
CA ARG A 11 -14.55 -28.47 24.12
C ARG A 11 -15.82 -28.62 23.29
N LYS A 12 -16.91 -27.91 23.62
CA LYS A 12 -18.16 -27.90 22.82
C LYS A 12 -17.93 -27.39 21.40
N SER A 13 -17.04 -26.41 21.21
CA SER A 13 -16.70 -25.91 19.87
C SER A 13 -15.90 -26.91 19.03
N ALA A 14 -14.99 -27.65 19.66
CA ALA A 14 -14.23 -28.70 19.00
C ALA A 14 -15.11 -29.91 18.66
N GLU A 15 -16.01 -30.31 19.55
CA GLU A 15 -17.01 -31.36 19.31
C GLU A 15 -17.94 -30.99 18.13
N MET A 16 -18.38 -29.73 18.04
CA MET A 16 -19.17 -29.21 16.90
C MET A 16 -18.40 -29.27 15.58
N GLN A 17 -17.11 -28.89 15.57
CA GLN A 17 -16.28 -28.95 14.35
C GLN A 17 -16.01 -30.40 13.92
N ALA A 18 -15.77 -31.30 14.87
CA ALA A 18 -15.60 -32.72 14.60
C ALA A 18 -16.88 -33.36 14.02
N TRP A 19 -18.05 -32.98 14.55
CA TRP A 19 -19.35 -33.43 14.03
C TRP A 19 -19.59 -32.97 12.58
N ILE A 20 -19.24 -31.73 12.25
CA ILE A 20 -19.34 -31.20 10.87
C ILE A 20 -18.40 -31.96 9.93
N GLN A 21 -17.15 -32.22 10.34
CA GLN A 21 -16.20 -32.98 9.51
C GLN A 21 -16.63 -34.44 9.33
N ALA A 22 -17.18 -35.08 10.37
CA ALA A 22 -17.74 -36.43 10.26
C ALA A 22 -18.97 -36.48 9.34
N GLN A 23 -19.86 -35.49 9.39
CA GLN A 23 -21.00 -35.37 8.47
C GLN A 23 -20.57 -35.21 7.00
N LEU A 24 -19.45 -34.54 6.75
CA LEU A 24 -18.88 -34.42 5.41
C LEU A 24 -18.16 -35.70 4.95
N ALA A 25 -17.61 -36.50 5.87
CA ALA A 25 -16.95 -37.76 5.57
C ALA A 25 -17.92 -38.94 5.31
N LEU A 26 -19.14 -38.88 5.85
CA LEU A 26 -20.17 -39.92 5.69
C LEU A 26 -21.06 -39.77 4.44
N LYS A 27 -20.76 -38.82 3.54
CA LYS A 27 -21.43 -38.68 2.24
C LYS A 27 -20.48 -39.03 1.09
N PRO A 28 -20.38 -40.32 0.69
CA PRO A 28 -19.63 -40.68 -0.50
C PRO A 28 -20.49 -40.32 -1.73
N GLY A 29 -20.00 -39.38 -2.54
CA GLY A 29 -20.56 -39.11 -3.87
C GLY A 29 -21.34 -37.82 -3.99
N LEU A 30 -20.65 -36.67 -3.99
CA LEU A 30 -20.98 -35.59 -4.90
C LEU A 30 -19.74 -34.70 -5.18
N ILE A 31 -19.03 -35.16 -6.22
CA ILE A 31 -18.29 -34.40 -7.22
C ILE A 31 -16.93 -33.81 -6.80
N SER A 32 -15.88 -34.55 -7.19
CA SER A 32 -14.67 -33.98 -7.77
C SER A 32 -14.66 -34.17 -9.29
N ASN A 33 -14.50 -33.05 -9.98
CA ASN A 33 -13.68 -32.81 -11.18
C ASN A 33 -14.17 -33.17 -12.60
N ALA A 34 -13.91 -32.17 -13.48
CA ALA A 34 -13.49 -32.23 -14.90
C ALA A 34 -14.49 -31.75 -15.97
N ASN A 35 -14.29 -30.49 -16.40
CA ASN A 35 -14.09 -30.02 -17.78
C ASN A 35 -14.55 -30.90 -18.98
N ILE A 36 -15.41 -30.35 -19.86
CA ILE A 36 -15.32 -30.26 -21.35
C ILE A 36 -16.72 -30.23 -22.00
N VAL A 37 -17.01 -29.10 -22.66
CA VAL A 37 -17.67 -28.90 -23.99
C VAL A 37 -19.00 -29.61 -24.32
N GLY A 38 -20.06 -28.80 -24.49
CA GLY A 38 -20.82 -28.73 -25.76
C GLY A 38 -22.24 -29.31 -25.87
N LEU A 39 -23.17 -28.46 -26.34
CA LEU A 39 -24.50 -28.70 -26.96
C LEU A 39 -25.64 -29.06 -25.99
N CYS A 40 -26.82 -28.42 -25.99
CA CYS A 40 -27.76 -28.06 -27.07
C CYS A 40 -28.75 -26.96 -26.55
N ASN A 41 -29.54 -26.16 -27.31
CA ASN A 41 -30.16 -26.35 -28.62
C ASN A 41 -30.67 -25.02 -29.25
N VAL A 42 -30.52 -24.94 -30.58
CA VAL A 42 -31.28 -24.25 -31.66
C VAL A 42 -32.35 -23.17 -31.38
N HIS A 43 -32.19 -21.98 -31.98
CA HIS A 43 -32.89 -21.56 -33.22
C HIS A 43 -32.29 -20.26 -33.81
N THR A 44 -32.22 -20.26 -35.13
CA THR A 44 -32.03 -19.19 -36.10
C THR A 44 -32.82 -17.91 -35.80
N MET A 45 -32.15 -16.76 -35.78
CA MET A 45 -32.47 -15.50 -36.49
C MET A 45 -31.39 -14.48 -36.10
N GLY A 46 -30.62 -14.00 -37.09
CA GLY A 46 -29.43 -13.19 -36.85
C GLY A 46 -29.74 -11.82 -36.24
N ILE A 47 -29.13 -11.51 -35.09
CA ILE A 47 -28.81 -10.17 -34.57
C ILE A 47 -27.47 -10.29 -33.83
N ALA A 48 -26.50 -9.45 -34.20
CA ALA A 48 -25.17 -9.40 -33.59
C ALA A 48 -25.21 -8.77 -32.18
N PRO A 49 -24.49 -9.30 -31.17
CA PRO A 49 -24.35 -8.64 -29.88
C PRO A 49 -23.26 -7.54 -29.92
N PRO A 50 -23.49 -6.37 -29.29
CA PRO A 50 -22.54 -5.26 -29.30
C PRO A 50 -21.35 -5.50 -28.35
N LYS A 51 -20.19 -4.96 -28.73
CA LYS A 51 -18.96 -4.89 -27.92
C LYS A 51 -19.22 -4.16 -26.60
N VAL A 52 -18.88 -4.80 -25.48
CA VAL A 52 -18.78 -4.13 -24.17
C VAL A 52 -17.33 -4.23 -23.69
N GLU A 53 -16.70 -3.07 -23.55
CA GLU A 53 -15.35 -2.90 -23.03
C GLU A 53 -15.35 -2.98 -21.48
N LEU A 54 -14.41 -3.74 -20.93
CA LEU A 54 -14.18 -3.85 -19.49
C LEU A 54 -13.50 -2.58 -18.96
N LYS A 55 -14.18 -1.83 -18.08
CA LYS A 55 -13.59 -0.75 -17.29
C LYS A 55 -13.39 -1.18 -15.84
N ASP A 56 -12.14 -1.12 -15.40
CA ASP A 56 -11.72 -1.30 -14.01
C ASP A 56 -12.34 -0.22 -13.11
N ASN A 57 -13.03 -0.64 -12.05
CA ASN A 57 -13.70 0.26 -11.11
C ASN A 57 -13.19 -0.01 -9.68
N THR A 58 -12.03 0.56 -9.34
CA THR A 58 -11.53 0.59 -7.95
C THR A 58 -11.37 2.04 -7.48
N LYS A 59 -12.52 2.70 -7.24
CA LYS A 59 -12.79 3.82 -6.30
C LYS A 59 -14.15 4.42 -6.67
N ALA A 60 -14.94 4.83 -5.67
CA ALA A 60 -16.22 5.50 -5.91
C ALA A 60 -15.96 6.84 -6.62
N LYS A 61 -16.53 7.00 -7.81
CA LYS A 61 -16.38 8.23 -8.61
C LYS A 61 -17.21 9.34 -7.96
N PRO A 62 -16.67 10.58 -7.86
CA PRO A 62 -17.43 11.71 -7.35
C PRO A 62 -18.63 11.99 -8.26
N LEU A 63 -19.81 12.15 -7.67
CA LEU A 63 -21.05 12.48 -8.37
C LEU A 63 -21.11 14.00 -8.57
N ILE A 64 -21.33 14.44 -9.81
CA ILE A 64 -21.52 15.85 -10.16
C ILE A 64 -23.03 16.09 -10.22
N LEU A 65 -23.53 17.08 -9.47
CA LEU A 65 -24.94 17.48 -9.44
C LEU A 65 -25.12 18.73 -10.31
N ASP A 66 -26.14 18.76 -11.16
CA ASP A 66 -26.54 19.96 -11.91
C ASP A 66 -27.25 21.00 -11.01
N GLU A 67 -27.52 22.20 -11.53
CA GLU A 67 -28.24 23.28 -10.81
C GLU A 67 -29.69 22.89 -10.43
N GLN A 68 -30.19 21.77 -10.95
CA GLN A 68 -31.50 21.21 -10.69
C GLN A 68 -31.44 19.98 -9.76
N GLY A 69 -30.26 19.64 -9.23
CA GLY A 69 -30.04 18.59 -8.24
C GLY A 69 -29.99 17.16 -8.79
N ARG A 70 -29.78 16.97 -10.09
CA ARG A 70 -29.73 15.66 -10.77
C ARG A 70 -28.30 15.19 -10.97
N THR A 71 -28.07 13.88 -10.91
CA THR A 71 -26.76 13.25 -11.10
C THR A 71 -26.36 13.19 -12.56
N VAL A 72 -25.22 13.79 -12.91
CA VAL A 72 -24.73 13.89 -14.29
C VAL A 72 -23.31 13.31 -14.40
N ASP A 73 -23.02 12.56 -15.46
CA ASP A 73 -21.64 12.08 -15.76
C ASP A 73 -20.74 13.18 -16.32
N GLY A 74 -19.43 12.95 -16.40
CA GLY A 74 -18.44 13.88 -16.97
C GLY A 74 -18.70 14.31 -18.43
N ASN A 75 -19.61 13.63 -19.13
CA ASN A 75 -20.04 13.93 -20.49
C ASN A 75 -21.45 14.56 -20.57
N ARG A 76 -21.96 15.12 -19.46
CA ARG A 76 -23.24 15.85 -19.37
C ARG A 76 -24.50 15.04 -19.67
N ASN A 77 -24.42 13.71 -19.54
CA ASN A 77 -25.56 12.80 -19.66
C ASN A 77 -26.13 12.46 -18.27
N GLU A 78 -27.47 12.42 -18.17
CA GLU A 78 -28.20 12.10 -16.94
C GLU A 78 -28.07 10.61 -16.59
N ILE A 79 -27.75 10.31 -15.33
CA ILE A 79 -27.66 8.93 -14.82
C ILE A 79 -28.57 8.80 -13.59
N GLU A 80 -29.51 7.84 -13.63
CA GLU A 80 -30.29 7.44 -12.46
C GLU A 80 -29.44 6.55 -11.53
N PRO A 81 -29.23 6.93 -10.25
CA PRO A 81 -28.57 6.08 -9.29
C PRO A 81 -29.43 4.85 -9.00
N THR A 82 -28.87 3.66 -9.22
CA THR A 82 -29.56 2.41 -8.89
C THR A 82 -29.69 2.26 -7.37
N HIS A 83 -30.91 2.48 -6.85
CA HIS A 83 -31.20 2.29 -5.42
C HIS A 83 -31.19 0.79 -5.09
N CYS A 84 -30.08 0.31 -4.53
CA CYS A 84 -29.97 -1.09 -4.11
C CYS A 84 -30.78 -1.30 -2.82
N MET A 85 -31.73 -2.23 -2.85
CA MET A 85 -32.50 -2.59 -1.66
C MET A 85 -31.58 -3.18 -0.58
N PRO A 86 -31.72 -2.75 0.70
CA PRO A 86 -30.92 -3.30 1.78
C PRO A 86 -31.10 -4.82 1.91
N THR A 87 -29.99 -5.54 1.99
CA THR A 87 -30.02 -7.00 2.16
C THR A 87 -30.41 -7.40 3.59
N LEU A 88 -31.02 -8.58 3.75
CA LEU A 88 -31.46 -9.13 5.05
C LEU A 88 -30.36 -9.10 6.14
N LYS A 89 -29.10 -9.28 5.75
CA LYS A 89 -27.94 -9.26 6.65
C LYS A 89 -27.61 -7.85 7.19
N ALA A 90 -27.87 -6.81 6.41
CA ALA A 90 -27.71 -5.42 6.85
C ALA A 90 -28.75 -5.07 7.92
N ASN A 91 -30.00 -5.52 7.74
CA ASN A 91 -31.08 -5.33 8.72
C ASN A 91 -30.77 -6.07 10.03
N ILE A 92 -30.24 -7.29 9.97
CA ILE A 92 -29.83 -8.05 11.18
C ILE A 92 -28.72 -7.32 11.96
N ARG A 93 -27.75 -6.72 11.27
CA ARG A 93 -26.68 -5.93 11.93
C ARG A 93 -27.23 -4.65 12.57
N ALA A 94 -28.15 -3.96 11.91
CA ALA A 94 -28.79 -2.76 12.47
C ALA A 94 -29.58 -3.10 13.75
N MET A 95 -30.34 -4.20 13.72
CA MET A 95 -31.13 -4.67 14.86
C MET A 95 -30.24 -5.05 16.07
N LYS A 96 -29.15 -5.80 15.86
CA LYS A 96 -28.20 -6.15 16.94
C LYS A 96 -27.52 -4.90 17.54
N ARG A 97 -27.22 -3.90 16.72
CA ARG A 97 -26.62 -2.64 17.17
C ARG A 97 -27.58 -1.81 18.02
N GLY A 98 -28.88 -1.85 17.69
CA GLY A 98 -29.95 -1.25 18.49
C GLY A 98 -30.07 -1.90 19.86
N GLN A 99 -30.12 -3.24 19.91
CA GLN A 99 -30.18 -4.01 21.16
C GLN A 99 -28.98 -3.73 22.08
N TYR A 100 -27.77 -3.68 21.53
CA TYR A 100 -26.57 -3.35 22.30
C TYR A 100 -26.59 -1.92 22.87
N LYS A 101 -27.14 -0.95 22.12
CA LYS A 101 -27.32 0.42 22.60
C LYS A 101 -28.35 0.52 23.74
N GLN A 102 -29.40 -0.30 23.71
CA GLN A 102 -30.39 -0.35 24.78
C GLN A 102 -29.80 -0.96 26.06
N GLN A 103 -29.05 -2.07 25.96
CA GLN A 103 -28.35 -2.67 27.10
C GLN A 103 -27.33 -1.73 27.77
N LEU A 104 -26.72 -0.82 27.00
CA LEU A 104 -25.82 0.19 27.54
C LEU A 104 -26.54 1.33 28.27
N LYS A 105 -27.82 1.58 27.97
CA LYS A 105 -28.64 2.60 28.64
C LYS A 105 -29.28 2.09 29.93
N GLU A 106 -29.39 0.78 30.12
CA GLU A 106 -30.03 0.16 31.29
C GLU A 106 -29.10 -0.10 32.47
N LYS A 107 -27.83 0.34 32.43
CA LYS A 107 -26.99 0.33 33.65
C LYS A 107 -27.48 1.40 34.63
N PRO A 108 -27.88 1.05 35.86
CA PRO A 108 -28.36 2.01 36.84
C PRO A 108 -27.30 3.06 37.21
N LEU A 109 -27.75 4.31 37.34
CA LEU A 109 -27.02 5.50 37.78
C LEU A 109 -26.90 5.56 39.33
N GLU A 110 -26.66 4.42 39.98
CA GLU A 110 -26.46 4.36 41.44
C GLU A 110 -24.99 4.06 41.71
N ASP A 111 -24.21 5.12 41.96
CA ASP A 111 -22.91 5.18 42.64
C ASP A 111 -22.09 6.43 42.19
N MET A 112 -22.73 7.59 42.06
CA MET A 112 -22.08 8.86 41.68
C MET A 112 -22.43 10.02 42.63
N GLU A 113 -22.67 9.73 43.92
CA GLU A 113 -22.90 10.77 44.94
C GLU A 113 -21.81 10.81 46.04
N SER A 114 -20.63 10.24 45.80
CA SER A 114 -19.49 10.40 46.72
C SER A 114 -18.18 10.61 45.97
N ASN A 115 -17.95 11.85 45.51
CA ASN A 115 -16.63 12.50 45.51
C ASN A 115 -16.69 13.90 44.87
N THR A 116 -17.38 14.81 45.55
CA THR A 116 -17.26 16.27 45.30
C THR A 116 -16.36 16.93 46.35
N TYR A 117 -15.44 16.19 46.97
CA TYR A 117 -14.43 16.78 47.82
C TYR A 117 -13.22 17.23 46.99
N PHE A 118 -13.09 18.53 46.79
CA PHE A 118 -11.93 19.15 46.16
C PHE A 118 -10.86 19.42 47.23
N ASP A 119 -9.76 18.68 47.21
CA ASP A 119 -8.62 18.87 48.11
C ASP A 119 -7.59 19.85 47.49
N PRO A 120 -7.48 21.10 48.00
CA PRO A 120 -6.55 22.09 47.48
C PRO A 120 -5.06 21.72 47.68
N GLN A 121 -4.75 20.76 48.56
CA GLN A 121 -3.38 20.27 48.73
C GLN A 121 -2.94 19.34 47.59
N VAL A 122 -3.87 18.62 46.96
CA VAL A 122 -3.58 17.74 45.81
C VAL A 122 -3.20 18.58 44.58
N ALA A 123 -3.84 19.74 44.37
CA ALA A 123 -3.49 20.66 43.29
C ALA A 123 -2.09 21.30 43.47
N ARG A 124 -1.70 21.58 44.72
CA ARG A 124 -0.37 22.12 45.06
C ARG A 124 0.75 21.07 44.94
N LYS A 125 0.46 19.80 45.23
CA LYS A 125 1.42 18.69 45.15
C LYS A 125 1.60 18.14 43.74
N THR A 126 0.60 18.27 42.86
CA THR A 126 0.64 17.75 41.47
C THR A 126 1.20 18.74 40.45
N GLY A 127 1.61 19.95 40.86
CA GLY A 127 2.27 20.91 39.97
C GLY A 127 1.38 21.39 38.81
N ILE A 128 0.05 21.32 38.95
CA ILE A 128 -0.94 21.82 37.98
C ILE A 128 -1.03 23.36 38.05
N HIS A 129 0.12 24.02 38.11
CA HIS A 129 0.29 25.44 37.84
C HIS A 129 0.93 25.67 36.46
N THR A 130 1.39 24.60 35.80
CA THR A 130 2.02 24.68 34.46
C THR A 130 0.99 24.92 33.36
N SER A 131 -0.21 24.35 33.46
CA SER A 131 -1.25 24.56 32.43
C SER A 131 -1.76 25.99 32.40
N THR A 132 -1.95 26.64 33.55
CA THR A 132 -2.33 28.05 33.59
C THR A 132 -1.18 28.94 33.14
N LYS A 133 0.08 28.58 33.44
CA LYS A 133 1.27 29.31 32.99
C LYS A 133 1.54 29.17 31.48
N LEU A 134 1.11 28.08 30.85
CA LEU A 134 1.18 27.89 29.40
C LEU A 134 0.00 28.55 28.65
N THR A 135 -1.20 28.64 29.25
CA THR A 135 -2.28 29.49 28.71
C THR A 135 -2.06 30.98 28.99
N LEU A 136 -1.22 31.31 29.97
CA LEU A 136 -0.58 32.62 30.19
C LEU A 136 0.73 32.77 29.40
N ILE A 137 1.00 31.90 28.43
CA ILE A 137 1.68 32.36 27.23
C ILE A 137 0.60 33.08 26.42
N THR A 138 0.25 34.28 26.89
CA THR A 138 0.16 35.41 25.96
C THR A 138 1.31 35.24 24.98
N PRO A 139 1.16 35.51 23.66
CA PRO A 139 2.36 35.72 22.86
C PRO A 139 3.23 36.61 23.74
N LYS A 140 4.46 36.17 24.06
CA LYS A 140 5.41 37.08 24.66
C LYS A 140 5.28 38.27 23.75
N GLU A 141 4.63 39.34 24.23
CA GLU A 141 4.79 40.64 23.64
C GLU A 141 6.29 40.66 23.58
N LEU A 142 6.81 40.56 22.35
CA LEU A 142 8.18 40.87 22.08
C LEU A 142 8.32 42.12 22.91
N LYS A 143 9.08 42.06 24.02
CA LYS A 143 9.49 43.29 24.66
C LYS A 143 10.04 44.02 23.46
N GLU A 144 9.34 45.07 23.02
CA GLU A 144 9.82 45.95 21.97
C GLU A 144 11.15 46.37 22.56
N GLY A 145 12.20 45.61 22.21
CA GLY A 145 13.54 45.92 22.61
C GLY A 145 13.69 47.31 22.05
N GLU A 146 13.99 48.26 22.93
CA GLU A 146 14.13 49.68 22.63
C GLU A 146 14.60 49.80 21.20
N ILE A 147 13.68 50.22 20.31
CA ILE A 147 13.93 50.20 18.87
C ILE A 147 15.21 51.00 18.72
N PRO A 148 16.34 50.38 18.31
CA PRO A 148 17.58 51.10 18.23
C PRO A 148 17.38 52.30 17.31
N GLU A 149 17.92 53.45 17.68
CA GLU A 149 17.80 54.67 16.87
C GLU A 149 18.33 54.46 15.44
N ILE A 150 19.23 53.49 15.27
CA ILE A 150 19.84 53.08 14.01
C ILE A 150 19.80 51.55 13.93
N GLU A 151 19.17 50.99 12.88
CA GLU A 151 19.19 49.55 12.62
C GLU A 151 20.60 49.11 12.18
N TRP A 152 20.95 47.85 12.40
CA TRP A 152 22.32 47.35 12.17
C TRP A 152 22.81 47.46 10.71
N TRP A 153 21.89 47.57 9.75
CA TRP A 153 22.22 47.79 8.34
C TRP A 153 22.40 49.27 7.99
N ASP A 154 21.71 50.18 8.68
CA ASP A 154 21.87 51.64 8.56
C ASP A 154 23.22 52.11 9.14
N SER A 155 23.68 51.49 10.22
CA SER A 155 24.95 51.82 10.89
C SER A 155 26.18 51.68 9.99
N ASN A 156 26.10 50.88 8.92
CA ASN A 156 27.20 50.71 7.96
C ASN A 156 27.23 51.81 6.88
N ILE A 157 26.13 52.55 6.72
CA ILE A 157 25.92 53.55 5.68
C ILE A 157 26.08 54.96 6.26
N ILE A 158 25.59 55.17 7.49
CA ILE A 158 25.57 56.45 8.19
C ILE A 158 26.84 56.56 9.06
N PRO A 159 27.66 57.62 8.93
CA PRO A 159 28.74 57.91 9.87
C PRO A 159 28.20 58.13 11.28
N ASN A 160 28.82 57.54 12.30
CA ASN A 160 28.36 57.58 13.70
C ASN A 160 28.26 58.99 14.34
N ASP A 161 28.71 60.05 13.66
CA ASP A 161 28.87 61.42 14.19
C ASP A 161 27.90 62.46 13.59
N LEU A 162 26.83 62.06 12.89
CA LEU A 162 25.81 63.01 12.43
C LEU A 162 24.88 63.44 13.58
N ASP A 163 25.28 64.49 14.29
CA ASP A 163 24.40 65.25 15.18
C ASP A 163 23.23 65.85 14.37
N LEU A 164 22.04 65.27 14.52
CA LEU A 164 20.77 65.70 13.90
C LEU A 164 20.24 67.04 14.47
N LYS A 165 21.04 68.11 14.50
CA LYS A 165 20.67 69.38 15.13
C LYS A 165 20.79 70.65 14.29
N ASP A 166 21.26 70.60 13.04
CA ASP A 166 21.29 71.81 12.21
C ASP A 166 20.44 71.64 10.94
N GLU A 167 19.25 72.25 10.94
CA GLU A 167 18.55 72.62 9.72
C GLU A 167 19.42 73.66 9.01
N MET A 168 19.89 73.34 7.79
CA MET A 168 20.58 74.24 6.85
C MET A 168 22.10 74.00 6.68
N THR A 169 22.48 72.90 6.02
CA THR A 169 23.64 72.93 5.12
C THR A 169 23.46 71.92 3.98
N SER A 170 23.30 72.45 2.77
CA SER A 170 23.28 71.71 1.51
C SER A 170 24.68 71.20 1.12
N GLU A 171 25.34 70.46 2.02
CA GLU A 171 26.61 69.79 1.73
C GLU A 171 26.36 68.29 1.71
N LYS A 172 26.33 67.76 0.48
CA LYS A 172 26.19 66.35 0.10
C LYS A 172 26.46 65.39 1.27
N ASP A 173 25.40 64.79 1.80
CA ASP A 173 25.49 63.64 2.71
C ASP A 173 26.43 62.61 2.07
N GLU A 174 27.66 62.53 2.54
CA GLU A 174 28.69 61.67 1.97
C GLU A 174 28.47 60.26 2.52
N TYR A 175 27.41 59.60 2.03
CA TYR A 175 27.03 58.25 2.44
C TYR A 175 28.21 57.30 2.19
N PHE A 176 28.66 56.62 3.25
CA PHE A 176 29.79 55.70 3.15
C PHE A 176 29.30 54.37 2.56
N GLY A 177 29.94 53.90 1.50
CA GLY A 177 29.66 52.59 0.89
C GLY A 177 28.56 52.56 -0.18
N ILE A 178 27.85 53.67 -0.44
CA ILE A 178 26.92 53.77 -1.57
C ILE A 178 27.68 54.23 -2.82
N THR A 179 27.78 53.35 -3.82
CA THR A 179 28.39 53.65 -5.12
C THR A 179 27.46 53.23 -6.25
N ASN A 180 27.80 53.58 -7.49
CA ASN A 180 27.09 53.10 -8.69
C ASN A 180 27.42 51.64 -9.06
N LEU A 181 28.20 50.92 -8.23
CA LEU A 181 28.54 49.52 -8.45
C LEU A 181 27.41 48.62 -7.96
N VAL A 182 27.02 47.67 -8.80
CA VAL A 182 26.01 46.64 -8.48
C VAL A 182 26.73 45.32 -8.22
N GLU A 183 26.61 44.81 -7.01
CA GLU A 183 27.12 43.48 -6.68
C GLU A 183 26.19 42.37 -7.19
N HIS A 184 26.78 41.25 -7.61
CA HIS A 184 26.05 40.02 -7.86
C HIS A 184 26.37 39.09 -6.69
N PRO A 185 25.41 38.82 -5.79
CA PRO A 185 25.68 38.02 -4.59
C PRO A 185 26.13 36.62 -4.98
N ALA A 186 26.88 35.97 -4.09
CA ALA A 186 27.41 34.64 -4.34
C ALA A 186 26.28 33.65 -4.70
N GLN A 187 26.40 33.00 -5.85
CA GLN A 187 25.42 32.02 -6.30
C GLN A 187 25.54 30.75 -5.45
N LEU A 188 24.54 30.51 -4.59
CA LEU A 188 24.43 29.25 -3.84
C LEU A 188 23.80 28.18 -4.71
N SER A 189 24.33 26.96 -4.65
CA SER A 189 23.68 25.80 -5.26
C SER A 189 22.35 25.54 -4.56
N PRO A 190 21.26 25.24 -5.29
CA PRO A 190 20.00 24.87 -4.66
C PRO A 190 20.21 23.63 -3.78
N PRO A 191 19.56 23.55 -2.60
CA PRO A 191 19.81 22.48 -1.63
C PRO A 191 19.40 21.08 -2.12
N VAL A 192 18.62 20.98 -3.20
CA VAL A 192 17.94 19.76 -3.65
C VAL A 192 18.48 19.21 -4.98
N ASP A 193 19.08 20.04 -5.84
CA ASP A 193 19.62 19.55 -7.10
C ASP A 193 20.94 18.84 -6.85
N ARG A 194 20.91 17.52 -7.05
CA ARG A 194 22.10 16.72 -7.21
C ARG A 194 22.46 16.75 -8.68
N ASP A 195 23.73 16.92 -9.02
CA ASP A 195 24.27 16.80 -10.38
C ASP A 195 24.09 15.39 -11.00
N MET A 196 23.36 14.49 -10.34
CA MET A 196 23.05 13.17 -10.86
C MET A 196 21.95 13.29 -11.92
N PRO A 197 22.21 12.84 -13.17
CA PRO A 197 21.21 12.91 -14.21
C PRO A 197 19.98 12.08 -13.80
N VAL A 198 18.79 12.68 -13.94
CA VAL A 198 17.52 12.02 -13.65
C VAL A 198 17.38 10.78 -14.54
N THR A 199 17.31 9.60 -13.91
CA THR A 199 17.16 8.35 -14.66
C THR A 199 15.72 8.20 -15.14
N LEU A 200 15.50 8.30 -16.45
CA LEU A 200 14.19 8.07 -17.07
C LEU A 200 13.95 6.56 -17.24
N ALA A 201 12.80 6.08 -16.78
CA ALA A 201 12.39 4.71 -17.01
C ALA A 201 12.07 4.50 -18.50
N VAL A 202 12.71 3.51 -19.11
CA VAL A 202 12.48 3.15 -20.52
C VAL A 202 11.28 2.21 -20.60
N TYR A 203 10.24 2.63 -21.31
CA TYR A 203 9.05 1.83 -21.56
C TYR A 203 9.07 1.28 -22.99
N LEU A 204 8.80 -0.02 -23.13
CA LEU A 204 8.76 -0.69 -24.42
C LEU A 204 7.32 -0.96 -24.83
N THR A 205 7.03 -0.84 -26.12
CA THR A 205 5.76 -1.27 -26.71
C THR A 205 5.63 -2.80 -26.65
N LYS A 206 4.40 -3.32 -26.73
CA LYS A 206 4.16 -4.77 -26.77
C LYS A 206 4.86 -5.47 -27.95
N LYS A 207 5.01 -4.78 -29.09
CA LYS A 207 5.70 -5.29 -30.27
C LYS A 207 7.20 -5.42 -29.99
N GLU A 208 7.82 -4.39 -29.41
CA GLU A 208 9.24 -4.42 -29.04
C GLU A 208 9.53 -5.46 -27.96
N GLN A 209 8.66 -5.58 -26.95
CA GLN A 209 8.75 -6.63 -25.93
C GLN A 209 8.72 -8.03 -26.55
N LYS A 210 7.83 -8.26 -27.52
CA LYS A 210 7.75 -9.53 -28.26
C LYS A 210 9.00 -9.77 -29.10
N THR A 211 9.50 -8.74 -29.80
CA THR A 211 10.73 -8.84 -30.60
C THR A 211 11.93 -9.17 -29.72
N LEU A 212 12.10 -8.47 -28.60
CA LEU A 212 13.16 -8.71 -27.62
C LEU A 212 13.07 -10.14 -27.07
N GLN A 213 11.90 -10.57 -26.62
CA GLN A 213 11.69 -11.93 -26.11
C GLN A 213 12.01 -13.01 -27.15
N CYS A 214 11.55 -12.83 -28.40
CA CYS A 214 11.83 -13.77 -29.49
C CYS A 214 13.33 -13.83 -29.81
N ARG A 215 14.02 -12.68 -29.82
CA ARG A 215 15.47 -12.61 -30.05
C ARG A 215 16.23 -13.31 -28.94
N THR A 216 15.94 -13.01 -27.67
CA THR A 216 16.58 -13.68 -26.52
C THR A 216 16.33 -15.18 -26.51
N ARG A 217 15.12 -15.65 -26.85
CA ARG A 217 14.83 -17.09 -26.96
C ARG A 217 15.60 -17.76 -28.10
N ARG A 218 15.71 -17.10 -29.26
CA ARG A 218 16.46 -17.60 -30.41
C ARG A 218 17.96 -17.69 -30.10
N GLU A 219 18.52 -16.67 -29.47
CA GLU A 219 19.92 -16.63 -29.04
C GLU A 219 20.20 -17.74 -28.01
N ALA A 220 19.34 -17.91 -26.99
CA ALA A 220 19.48 -18.99 -26.00
C ALA A 220 19.37 -20.39 -26.61
N GLN A 221 18.47 -20.59 -27.60
CA GLN A 221 18.36 -21.86 -28.32
C GLN A 221 19.60 -22.13 -29.18
N LYS A 222 20.15 -21.09 -29.83
CA LYS A 222 21.37 -21.19 -30.63
C LYS A 222 22.58 -21.53 -29.75
N GLU A 223 22.72 -20.87 -28.60
CA GLU A 223 23.76 -21.18 -27.61
C GLU A 223 23.65 -22.62 -27.10
N LEU A 224 22.44 -23.10 -26.80
CA LEU A 224 22.22 -24.50 -26.39
C LEU A 224 22.65 -25.48 -27.49
N GLN A 225 22.28 -25.21 -28.74
CA GLN A 225 22.67 -26.04 -29.89
C GLN A 225 24.18 -26.00 -30.12
N GLU A 226 24.82 -24.83 -30.01
CA GLU A 226 26.27 -24.68 -30.11
C GLU A 226 26.98 -25.46 -28.99
N LYS A 227 26.46 -25.41 -27.76
CA LYS A 227 26.98 -26.19 -26.63
C LYS A 227 26.89 -27.71 -26.86
N VAL A 228 25.79 -28.17 -27.45
CA VAL A 228 25.63 -29.58 -27.86
C VAL A 228 26.57 -29.92 -29.02
N ARG A 229 26.70 -29.03 -30.01
CA ARG A 229 27.57 -29.21 -31.18
C ARG A 229 29.05 -29.28 -30.81
N LEU A 230 29.45 -28.56 -29.77
CA LEU A 230 30.78 -28.61 -29.17
C LEU A 230 30.98 -29.80 -28.21
N GLY A 231 29.92 -30.57 -27.92
CA GLY A 231 29.98 -31.72 -27.02
C GLY A 231 30.08 -31.38 -25.53
N LEU A 232 29.91 -30.11 -25.15
CA LEU A 232 29.99 -29.65 -23.74
C LEU A 232 28.72 -30.01 -22.94
N MET A 233 27.61 -30.30 -23.62
CA MET A 233 26.38 -30.79 -23.00
C MET A 233 25.80 -31.92 -23.84
N PRO A 234 25.34 -33.03 -23.23
CA PRO A 234 24.62 -34.06 -23.96
C PRO A 234 23.31 -33.48 -24.54
N PRO A 235 22.87 -33.96 -25.72
CA PRO A 235 21.57 -33.61 -26.27
C PRO A 235 20.45 -33.84 -25.24
N PRO A 236 19.47 -32.93 -25.12
CA PRO A 236 18.37 -33.10 -24.19
C PRO A 236 17.54 -34.34 -24.57
N GLU A 237 17.19 -35.17 -23.57
CA GLU A 237 16.36 -36.35 -23.77
C GLU A 237 14.98 -35.97 -24.35
N PRO A 238 14.40 -36.78 -25.26
CA PRO A 238 13.09 -36.52 -25.84
C PRO A 238 12.01 -36.60 -24.76
N LYS A 239 11.08 -35.64 -24.73
CA LYS A 239 10.01 -35.60 -23.73
C LYS A 239 8.95 -36.66 -24.05
N VAL A 240 8.98 -37.79 -23.36
CA VAL A 240 7.93 -38.80 -23.45
C VAL A 240 6.84 -38.50 -22.40
N ARG A 241 5.56 -38.63 -22.79
CA ARG A 241 4.41 -38.55 -21.86
C ARG A 241 3.79 -39.94 -21.76
N ILE A 242 3.09 -40.23 -20.66
CA ILE A 242 2.35 -41.50 -20.49
C ILE A 242 1.33 -41.68 -21.64
N SER A 243 0.68 -40.60 -22.09
CA SER A 243 -0.22 -40.63 -23.26
C SER A 243 0.48 -40.94 -24.60
N SER A 244 1.80 -40.72 -24.67
CA SER A 244 2.65 -40.94 -25.84
C SER A 244 3.39 -42.28 -25.79
N LEU A 245 3.23 -43.05 -24.72
CA LEU A 245 3.93 -44.30 -24.42
C LEU A 245 3.74 -45.35 -25.54
N MET A 246 2.49 -45.68 -25.86
CA MET A 246 2.16 -46.68 -26.89
C MET A 246 2.57 -46.26 -28.30
N GLN A 247 2.63 -44.96 -28.59
CA GLN A 247 3.02 -44.47 -29.92
C GLN A 247 4.54 -44.46 -30.13
N VAL A 248 5.32 -44.21 -29.07
CA VAL A 248 6.78 -43.98 -29.19
C VAL A 248 7.58 -45.24 -28.89
N LEU A 249 7.12 -46.09 -27.96
CA LEU A 249 7.80 -47.33 -27.56
C LEU A 249 6.96 -48.58 -27.88
N GLY A 250 6.23 -48.59 -29.00
CA GLY A 250 5.23 -49.62 -29.30
C GLY A 250 5.69 -51.09 -29.20
N MET A 251 6.94 -51.42 -29.53
CA MET A 251 7.46 -52.80 -29.37
C MET A 251 7.96 -53.10 -27.94
N GLU A 252 8.54 -52.10 -27.26
CA GLU A 252 9.15 -52.25 -25.94
C GLU A 252 8.11 -52.14 -24.81
N ALA A 253 7.09 -51.30 -25.01
CA ALA A 253 5.95 -51.15 -24.12
C ALA A 253 5.01 -52.37 -24.12
N VAL A 254 5.04 -53.19 -25.18
CA VAL A 254 4.28 -54.46 -25.26
C VAL A 254 4.99 -55.58 -24.50
N GLN A 255 6.33 -55.54 -24.41
CA GLN A 255 7.10 -56.54 -23.68
C GLN A 255 7.03 -56.32 -22.17
N ASP A 256 7.31 -55.10 -21.68
CA ASP A 256 7.34 -54.78 -20.25
C ASP A 256 6.66 -53.42 -19.95
N PRO A 257 5.32 -53.37 -19.82
CA PRO A 257 4.60 -52.10 -19.69
C PRO A 257 5.00 -51.31 -18.42
N THR A 258 5.21 -51.99 -17.30
CA THR A 258 5.56 -51.36 -16.02
C THR A 258 6.95 -50.72 -16.04
N LYS A 259 7.92 -51.32 -16.74
CA LYS A 259 9.29 -50.78 -16.85
C LYS A 259 9.30 -49.49 -17.66
N VAL A 260 8.51 -49.43 -18.73
CA VAL A 260 8.44 -48.22 -19.56
C VAL A 260 7.63 -47.12 -18.84
N GLU A 261 6.56 -47.47 -18.13
CA GLU A 261 5.82 -46.50 -17.30
C GLU A 261 6.69 -45.89 -16.20
N THR A 262 7.45 -46.69 -15.46
CA THR A 262 8.35 -46.20 -14.40
C THR A 262 9.45 -45.30 -14.97
N HIS A 263 10.00 -45.62 -16.14
CA HIS A 263 10.97 -44.76 -16.83
C HIS A 263 10.37 -43.41 -17.23
N ILE A 264 9.16 -43.41 -17.81
CA ILE A 264 8.45 -42.16 -18.17
C ILE A 264 8.08 -41.35 -16.92
N GLN A 265 7.60 -42.00 -15.86
CA GLN A 265 7.33 -41.34 -14.59
C GLN A 265 8.60 -40.74 -13.99
N ALA A 266 9.73 -41.47 -14.01
CA ALA A 266 11.01 -40.95 -13.58
C ALA A 266 11.45 -39.74 -14.42
N GLN A 267 11.25 -39.76 -15.73
CA GLN A 267 11.55 -38.64 -16.62
C GLN A 267 10.64 -37.43 -16.35
N MET A 268 9.34 -37.66 -16.14
CA MET A 268 8.37 -36.63 -15.76
C MET A 268 8.70 -36.02 -14.40
N ASN A 269 8.99 -36.85 -13.39
CA ASN A 269 9.38 -36.43 -12.05
C ASN A 269 10.71 -35.67 -12.08
N LYS A 270 11.69 -36.10 -12.90
CA LYS A 270 12.94 -35.36 -13.15
C LYS A 270 12.65 -33.98 -13.74
N GLY A 271 11.70 -33.88 -14.68
CA GLY A 271 11.26 -32.60 -15.24
C GLY A 271 10.56 -31.69 -14.22
N GLN A 272 9.65 -32.24 -13.42
CA GLN A 272 8.96 -31.52 -12.34
C GLN A 272 9.95 -31.04 -11.28
N LYS A 273 10.83 -31.94 -10.82
CA LYS A 273 11.88 -31.64 -9.85
C LYS A 273 12.83 -30.56 -10.37
N ALA A 274 13.28 -30.64 -11.62
CA ALA A 274 14.13 -29.61 -12.21
C ALA A 274 13.43 -28.23 -12.26
N GLN A 275 12.13 -28.19 -12.59
CA GLN A 275 11.36 -26.94 -12.55
C GLN A 275 11.22 -26.40 -11.12
N GLU A 276 10.97 -27.28 -10.15
CA GLU A 276 10.90 -26.93 -8.72
C GLU A 276 12.25 -26.47 -8.19
N GLU A 277 13.36 -27.13 -8.55
CA GLU A 277 14.74 -26.73 -8.21
C GLU A 277 15.05 -25.34 -8.78
N VAL A 278 14.69 -25.07 -10.04
CA VAL A 278 14.86 -23.73 -10.64
C VAL A 278 14.00 -22.69 -9.94
N ASN A 279 12.76 -23.03 -9.56
CA ASN A 279 11.86 -22.11 -8.85
C ASN A 279 12.33 -21.84 -7.42
N THR A 280 12.79 -22.86 -6.72
CA THR A 280 13.32 -22.77 -5.35
C THR A 280 14.64 -22.00 -5.34
N ALA A 281 15.54 -22.24 -6.30
CA ALA A 281 16.76 -21.45 -6.46
C ALA A 281 16.48 -19.97 -6.78
N ARG A 282 15.40 -19.66 -7.52
CA ARG A 282 14.94 -18.29 -7.79
C ARG A 282 14.17 -17.67 -6.62
N LYS A 283 13.66 -18.47 -5.69
CA LYS A 283 12.87 -17.99 -4.55
C LYS A 283 13.81 -17.26 -3.59
N LEU A 284 13.49 -15.99 -3.35
CA LEU A 284 14.27 -15.17 -2.42
C LEU A 284 14.26 -15.80 -1.03
N THR A 285 15.42 -15.86 -0.40
CA THR A 285 15.52 -16.24 1.02
C THR A 285 14.79 -15.22 1.89
N ALA A 286 14.36 -15.62 3.09
CA ALA A 286 13.62 -14.73 3.99
C ALA A 286 14.41 -13.43 4.28
N GLU A 287 15.73 -13.54 4.41
CA GLU A 287 16.64 -12.41 4.58
C GLU A 287 16.66 -11.48 3.36
N GLN A 288 16.76 -12.04 2.15
CA GLN A 288 16.71 -11.26 0.91
C GLN A 288 15.35 -10.57 0.71
N GLN A 289 14.26 -11.22 1.13
CA GLN A 289 12.92 -10.61 1.11
C GLN A 289 12.85 -9.44 2.10
N ASN A 290 13.37 -9.61 3.32
CA ASN A 290 13.42 -8.55 4.31
C ASN A 290 14.29 -7.38 3.82
N ALA A 291 15.49 -7.65 3.29
CA ALA A 291 16.35 -6.63 2.73
C ALA A 291 15.68 -5.84 1.58
N LYS A 292 14.95 -6.52 0.69
CA LYS A 292 14.14 -5.85 -0.35
C LYS A 292 12.99 -5.05 0.24
N LYS A 293 12.32 -5.54 1.29
CA LYS A 293 11.24 -4.82 1.97
C LYS A 293 11.76 -3.56 2.66
N VAL A 294 12.88 -3.67 3.38
CA VAL A 294 13.56 -2.53 4.02
C VAL A 294 14.02 -1.53 2.96
N LYS A 295 14.63 -1.98 1.86
CA LYS A 295 15.04 -1.09 0.75
C LYS A 295 13.85 -0.40 0.08
N LYS A 296 12.68 -1.07 0.00
CA LYS A 296 11.46 -0.48 -0.56
C LYS A 296 10.84 0.58 0.36
N LEU A 297 10.90 0.36 1.68
CA LEU A 297 10.35 1.28 2.69
C LEU A 297 11.30 2.45 2.99
N LYS A 298 12.61 2.22 2.90
CA LYS A 298 13.62 3.23 3.14
C LYS A 298 13.70 4.15 1.92
N GLU A 299 13.08 5.31 2.03
CA GLU A 299 13.19 6.41 1.07
C GLU A 299 14.53 7.14 1.25
N ASP A 300 15.04 7.77 0.17
CA ASP A 300 16.20 8.67 0.28
C ASP A 300 15.73 10.02 0.81
N VAL A 301 16.09 10.31 2.07
CA VAL A 301 15.70 11.53 2.78
C VAL A 301 16.74 12.66 2.58
N SER A 302 17.79 12.42 1.78
CA SER A 302 18.88 13.38 1.59
C SER A 302 18.46 14.67 0.88
N GLN A 303 17.46 14.60 -0.01
CA GLN A 303 16.98 15.74 -0.80
C GLN A 303 15.91 16.56 -0.09
N GLY A 304 15.31 16.01 0.97
CA GLY A 304 14.21 16.61 1.69
C GLY A 304 13.42 15.56 2.47
N VAL A 305 12.72 16.00 3.51
CA VAL A 305 11.89 15.14 4.35
C VAL A 305 10.45 15.58 4.22
N HIS A 306 9.56 14.65 3.86
CA HIS A 306 8.12 14.92 3.94
C HIS A 306 7.67 14.79 5.40
N ILE A 307 7.21 15.91 5.98
CA ILE A 307 6.76 15.97 7.38
C ILE A 307 5.24 16.07 7.41
N ALA A 308 4.59 15.12 8.08
CA ALA A 308 3.15 15.16 8.35
C ALA A 308 2.92 15.42 9.85
N VAL A 309 2.18 16.48 10.17
CA VAL A 309 1.84 16.86 11.55
C VAL A 309 0.36 16.57 11.78
N TYR A 310 0.06 15.79 12.83
CA TYR A 310 -1.30 15.38 13.17
C TYR A 310 -1.72 15.93 14.54
N ARG A 311 -2.95 16.43 14.64
CA ARG A 311 -3.61 16.74 15.93
C ARG A 311 -4.65 15.68 16.23
N VAL A 312 -4.48 14.96 17.34
CA VAL A 312 -5.46 13.97 17.82
C VAL A 312 -6.06 14.47 19.13
N GLN A 313 -7.40 14.58 19.21
CA GLN A 313 -8.09 15.08 20.40
C GLN A 313 -8.04 14.08 21.57
N ASN A 314 -8.16 12.77 21.30
CA ASN A 314 -8.11 11.73 22.33
C ASN A 314 -7.39 10.48 21.78
N LEU A 315 -6.23 10.16 22.36
CA LEU A 315 -5.40 8.99 22.03
C LEU A 315 -5.35 7.95 23.16
N SER A 316 -6.39 7.89 24.01
CA SER A 316 -6.40 6.99 25.17
C SER A 316 -6.57 5.51 24.81
N ASN A 317 -7.00 5.19 23.59
CA ASN A 317 -7.21 3.80 23.15
C ASN A 317 -5.88 3.13 22.74
N PRO A 318 -5.43 2.06 23.44
CA PRO A 318 -4.16 1.39 23.14
C PRO A 318 -4.07 0.82 21.72
N ALA A 319 -5.19 0.32 21.16
CA ALA A 319 -5.21 -0.23 19.80
C ALA A 319 -5.09 0.84 18.70
N LYS A 320 -5.43 2.11 19.00
CA LYS A 320 -5.21 3.24 18.08
C LYS A 320 -3.80 3.80 18.18
N LYS A 321 -3.18 3.69 19.36
CA LYS A 321 -1.78 4.08 19.58
C LYS A 321 -0.80 3.08 18.96
N PHE A 322 -1.12 1.79 19.06
CA PHE A 322 -0.33 0.70 18.50
C PHE A 322 -1.11 -0.01 17.40
N GLN A 323 -0.91 0.45 16.17
CA GLN A 323 -1.49 -0.16 14.98
C GLN A 323 -0.42 -1.02 14.30
N ASN A 324 -0.61 -2.34 14.36
CA ASN A 324 0.20 -3.33 13.65
C ASN A 324 -0.11 -3.33 12.15
#